data_AF-A0A450WR08-F1
#
_entry.id   AF-A0A450WR08-F1
#
_cell.length_a   1.000
_cell.length_b   1.000
_cell.length_c   1.000
_cell.angle_alpha   90.00
_cell.angle_beta   90.00
_cell.angle_gamma   90.00
#
_symmetry.space_group_name_H-M   'P 1'
#
loop_
_entity.id
_entity.type
_entity.pdbx_description
1 polymer ?
#
loop_
_entity_poly.entity_id
_entity_poly.type
_entity_poly.pdbx_seq_one_letter_code
_entity_poly.pdbx_strand_id
1 'polypeptide(L)'
;MSDKIHSTRFQDLLERNIGALFIVMAIVLSVGGIVEIVPLFYLDSTFEHNKSPEIVWDRKEGQTLDDWEAGDGVRPYNALELAGRNIFLREGCYLCHSQMIRPFRDEKERYGHYSLASESMYDHPFQWGSKRTGPDLARVGGKYSDEWHMQHLRAPRSLVPESVMPNYPWLDIALLDGHMVQKHMQAMKTLGIPYTDDDLKGAPAAVDGKTEMQAVTAYLQVLGTMVKIEKGKEYRE
;
A
#
# COMPACT_ATOMS: atom_id res chain seq x y z
N MET A 1 61.79 10.31 -2.47
CA MET A 1 61.18 10.48 -3.81
C MET A 1 59.67 10.27 -3.71
N SER A 2 58.92 11.16 -3.04
CA SER A 2 57.47 10.98 -2.85
C SER A 2 56.67 12.29 -2.86
N ASP A 3 57.11 13.32 -3.60
CA ASP A 3 56.43 14.62 -3.65
C ASP A 3 55.99 15.01 -5.08
N LYS A 4 55.33 14.08 -5.78
CA LYS A 4 54.55 14.45 -6.97
C LYS A 4 53.08 14.18 -6.67
N ILE A 5 52.39 15.20 -6.17
CA ILE A 5 50.93 15.19 -6.10
C ILE A 5 50.43 15.24 -7.54
N HIS A 6 50.02 14.10 -8.07
CA HIS A 6 49.38 13.97 -9.37
C HIS A 6 47.90 14.40 -9.28
N SER A 7 47.64 15.60 -8.76
CA SER A 7 46.30 16.18 -8.76
C SER A 7 46.04 16.81 -10.12
N THR A 8 44.90 16.50 -10.73
CA THR A 8 44.46 17.18 -11.94
C THR A 8 43.97 18.58 -11.60
N ARG A 9 43.98 19.49 -12.59
CA ARG A 9 43.42 20.85 -12.41
C ARG A 9 41.98 20.83 -11.90
N PHE A 10 41.20 19.80 -12.26
CA PHE A 10 39.84 19.62 -11.80
C PHE A 10 39.77 19.19 -10.33
N GLN A 11 40.59 18.20 -9.94
CA GLN A 11 40.67 17.74 -8.56
C GLN A 11 41.10 18.87 -7.60
N ASP A 12 42.15 19.61 -7.94
CA ASP A 12 42.64 20.73 -7.11
C ASP A 12 41.58 21.85 -6.96
N LEU A 13 40.78 22.10 -8.01
CA LEU A 13 39.68 23.07 -7.97
C LEU A 13 38.55 22.63 -7.03
N LEU A 14 38.18 21.34 -7.03
CA LEU A 14 37.14 20.83 -6.14
C LEU A 14 37.61 20.76 -4.68
N GLU A 15 38.84 20.32 -4.43
CA GLU A 15 39.38 20.19 -3.06
C GLU A 15 39.57 21.54 -2.37
N ARG A 16 39.83 22.61 -3.13
CA ARG A 16 40.06 23.96 -2.58
C ARG A 16 38.83 24.86 -2.54
N ASN A 17 37.74 24.47 -3.21
CA ASN A 17 36.52 25.26 -3.29
C ASN A 17 35.31 24.47 -2.80
N ILE A 18 34.85 24.78 -1.59
CA ILE A 18 33.72 24.09 -0.97
C ILE A 18 32.41 24.22 -1.76
N GLY A 19 32.19 25.35 -2.44
CA GLY A 19 31.01 25.54 -3.29
C GLY A 19 31.05 24.66 -4.53
N ALA A 20 32.23 24.55 -5.18
CA ALA A 20 32.41 23.68 -6.33
C ALA A 20 32.27 22.20 -5.95
N LEU A 21 32.84 21.79 -4.81
CA LEU A 21 32.68 20.43 -4.28
C LEU A 21 31.22 20.11 -3.99
N PHE A 22 30.50 21.02 -3.32
CA PHE A 22 29.08 20.86 -3.02
C PHE A 22 28.24 20.68 -4.29
N ILE A 23 28.45 21.50 -5.30
CA ILE A 23 27.71 21.42 -6.58
C ILE A 23 27.96 20.08 -7.27
N VAL A 24 29.22 19.64 -7.37
CA VAL A 24 29.54 18.37 -8.02
C VAL A 24 28.95 17.19 -7.25
N MET A 25 29.04 17.19 -5.91
CA MET A 25 28.40 16.17 -5.09
C MET A 25 26.88 16.14 -5.26
N ALA A 26 26.24 17.31 -5.27
CA ALA A 26 24.79 17.41 -5.47
C ALA A 26 24.38 16.82 -6.83
N ILE A 27 25.14 17.09 -7.89
CA ILE A 27 24.89 16.53 -9.23
C ILE A 27 25.03 15.00 -9.19
N VAL A 28 26.16 14.49 -8.68
CA VAL A 28 26.45 13.05 -8.66
C VAL A 28 25.41 12.26 -7.86
N LEU A 29 25.02 12.77 -6.67
CA LEU A 29 24.02 12.11 -5.83
C LEU A 29 22.60 12.16 -6.45
N SER A 30 22.29 13.18 -7.25
CA SER A 30 20.98 13.33 -7.87
C SER A 30 20.75 12.39 -9.07
N VAL A 31 21.81 11.94 -9.75
CA VAL A 31 21.69 11.13 -10.97
C VAL A 31 20.91 9.84 -10.71
N GLY A 32 21.19 9.12 -9.62
CA GLY A 32 20.49 7.87 -9.28
C GLY A 32 18.99 8.09 -9.09
N GLY A 33 18.62 9.09 -8.27
CA GLY A 33 17.22 9.43 -8.05
C GLY A 33 16.49 9.87 -9.32
N ILE A 34 17.14 10.65 -10.19
CA ILE A 34 16.55 11.08 -11.46
C ILE A 34 16.31 9.88 -12.37
N VAL A 35 17.27 8.97 -12.52
CA VAL A 35 17.17 7.84 -13.44
C VAL A 35 16.19 6.77 -12.96
N GLU A 36 16.05 6.58 -11.65
CA GLU A 36 15.16 5.54 -11.10
C GLU A 36 13.73 6.03 -10.84
N ILE A 37 13.54 7.26 -10.35
CA ILE A 37 12.23 7.76 -9.90
C ILE A 37 11.47 8.48 -11.01
N VAL A 38 12.13 9.38 -11.76
CA VAL A 38 11.45 10.24 -12.73
C VAL A 38 10.76 9.43 -13.84
N PRO A 39 11.38 8.40 -14.44
CA PRO A 39 10.72 7.61 -15.47
C PRO A 39 9.44 6.90 -15.01
N LEU A 40 9.33 6.52 -13.72
CA LEU A 40 8.15 5.83 -13.20
C LEU A 40 6.86 6.68 -13.29
N PHE A 41 6.99 8.01 -13.35
CA PHE A 41 5.85 8.91 -13.56
C PHE A 41 5.35 8.97 -15.01
N TYR A 42 6.14 8.52 -15.97
CA TYR A 42 5.86 8.68 -17.41
C TYR A 42 5.83 7.36 -18.18
N LEU A 43 6.34 6.27 -17.61
CA LEU A 43 6.35 4.97 -18.26
C LEU A 43 5.00 4.28 -18.09
N ASP A 44 4.23 4.20 -19.18
CA ASP A 44 2.95 3.50 -19.22
C ASP A 44 3.07 2.01 -18.85
N SER A 45 4.25 1.40 -19.04
CA SER A 45 4.49 0.00 -18.68
C SER A 45 4.61 -0.24 -17.16
N THR A 46 4.63 0.79 -16.33
CA THR A 46 4.74 0.67 -14.86
C THR A 46 3.47 0.09 -14.26
N PHE A 47 2.31 0.42 -14.82
CA PHE A 47 1.02 -0.01 -14.32
C PHE A 47 0.27 -0.82 -15.37
N GLU A 48 -0.14 -2.03 -14.98
CA GLU A 48 -0.83 -2.99 -15.83
C GLU A 48 -2.15 -2.45 -16.38
N HIS A 49 -2.84 -1.56 -15.65
CA HIS A 49 -4.10 -0.98 -16.11
C HIS A 49 -3.99 -0.14 -17.39
N ASN A 50 -2.79 0.32 -17.76
CA ASN A 50 -2.60 1.01 -19.04
C ASN A 50 -2.76 0.06 -20.25
N LYS A 51 -2.47 -1.23 -20.07
CA LYS A 51 -2.67 -2.28 -21.09
C LYS A 51 -3.94 -3.11 -20.84
N SER A 52 -4.38 -3.19 -19.59
CA SER A 52 -5.53 -3.98 -19.14
C SER A 52 -6.46 -3.10 -18.28
N PRO A 53 -7.21 -2.16 -18.90
CA PRO A 53 -8.04 -1.19 -18.19
C PRO A 53 -9.08 -1.81 -17.26
N GLU A 54 -9.53 -3.03 -17.55
CA GLU A 54 -10.46 -3.81 -16.73
C GLU A 54 -9.94 -4.15 -15.32
N ILE A 55 -8.65 -3.90 -15.04
CA ILE A 55 -8.08 -4.01 -13.69
C ILE A 55 -8.59 -2.88 -12.79
N VAL A 56 -8.95 -1.72 -13.34
CA VAL A 56 -9.47 -0.57 -12.58
C VAL A 56 -10.99 -0.62 -12.60
N TRP A 57 -11.61 -0.27 -11.48
CA TRP A 57 -13.06 -0.15 -11.42
C TRP A 57 -13.54 1.05 -12.23
N ASP A 58 -14.34 0.80 -13.28
CA ASP A 58 -15.00 1.83 -14.09
C ASP A 58 -16.30 2.28 -13.41
N ARG A 59 -16.17 3.17 -12.42
CA ARG A 59 -17.31 3.72 -11.66
C ARG A 59 -18.22 4.55 -12.57
N LYS A 60 -19.45 4.09 -12.76
CA LYS A 60 -20.48 4.79 -13.54
C LYS A 60 -21.09 5.95 -12.76
N GLU A 61 -21.62 6.92 -13.48
CA GLU A 61 -22.33 8.06 -12.90
C GLU A 61 -23.47 7.58 -11.99
N GLY A 62 -23.53 8.12 -10.77
CA GLY A 62 -24.52 7.76 -9.76
C GLY A 62 -24.17 6.54 -8.90
N GLN A 63 -23.12 5.78 -9.23
CA GLN A 63 -22.64 4.69 -8.35
C GLN A 63 -21.89 5.24 -7.15
N THR A 64 -22.00 4.53 -6.04
CA THR A 64 -21.31 4.73 -4.77
C THR A 64 -20.26 3.65 -4.56
N LEU A 65 -19.34 3.85 -3.60
CA LEU A 65 -18.34 2.82 -3.25
C LEU A 65 -18.97 1.52 -2.74
N ASP A 66 -20.23 1.55 -2.32
CA ASP A 66 -20.98 0.39 -1.82
C ASP A 66 -21.59 -0.45 -2.95
N ASP A 67 -21.67 0.08 -4.18
CA ASP A 67 -22.13 -0.65 -5.37
C ASP A 67 -21.06 -1.56 -5.98
N TRP A 68 -19.85 -1.54 -5.41
CA TRP A 68 -18.72 -2.32 -5.88
C TRP A 68 -18.76 -3.75 -5.29
N GLU A 69 -18.47 -4.75 -6.12
CA GLU A 69 -18.29 -6.13 -5.70
C GLU A 69 -16.86 -6.63 -5.94
N ALA A 70 -16.46 -7.66 -5.19
CA ALA A 70 -15.14 -8.26 -5.33
C ALA A 70 -14.89 -8.76 -6.76
N GLY A 71 -13.86 -8.23 -7.40
CA GLY A 71 -13.46 -8.54 -8.77
C GLY A 71 -13.91 -7.53 -9.81
N ASP A 72 -14.67 -6.48 -9.45
CA ASP A 72 -15.09 -5.40 -10.35
C ASP A 72 -13.94 -4.46 -10.76
N GLY A 73 -12.76 -4.63 -10.17
CA GLY A 73 -11.59 -3.81 -10.41
C GLY A 73 -11.14 -3.05 -9.16
N VAL A 74 -9.95 -2.47 -9.25
CA VAL A 74 -9.33 -1.64 -8.20
C VAL A 74 -10.12 -0.36 -8.07
N ARG A 75 -10.64 -0.13 -6.87
CA ARG A 75 -11.30 1.11 -6.45
C ARG A 75 -10.58 1.74 -5.25
N PRO A 76 -10.76 3.03 -4.99
CA PRO A 76 -10.38 3.62 -3.71
C PRO A 76 -11.01 2.85 -2.54
N TYR A 77 -10.29 2.78 -1.42
CA TYR A 77 -10.84 2.23 -0.18
C TYR A 77 -12.08 3.01 0.26
N ASN A 78 -13.11 2.33 0.78
CA ASN A 78 -14.22 3.03 1.42
C ASN A 78 -13.78 3.61 2.78
N ALA A 79 -14.66 4.37 3.44
CA ALA A 79 -14.31 5.07 4.67
C ALA A 79 -13.82 4.12 5.78
N LEU A 80 -14.46 2.94 5.92
CA LEU A 80 -14.12 1.96 6.95
C LEU A 80 -12.80 1.24 6.64
N GLU A 81 -12.59 0.84 5.38
CA GLU A 81 -11.35 0.24 4.89
C GLU A 81 -10.16 1.20 5.02
N LEU A 82 -10.34 2.48 4.66
CA LEU A 82 -9.28 3.49 4.79
C LEU A 82 -8.92 3.72 6.26
N ALA A 83 -9.92 3.77 7.14
CA ALA A 83 -9.68 3.83 8.58
C ALA A 83 -8.88 2.60 9.07
N GLY A 84 -9.30 1.40 8.64
CA GLY A 84 -8.60 0.14 8.93
C GLY A 84 -7.15 0.13 8.45
N ARG A 85 -6.90 0.62 7.25
CA ARG A 85 -5.54 0.77 6.69
C ARG A 85 -4.70 1.72 7.54
N ASN A 86 -5.26 2.84 7.98
CA ASN A 86 -4.54 3.80 8.83
C ASN A 86 -4.22 3.20 10.21
N ILE A 87 -5.09 2.35 10.75
CA ILE A 87 -4.82 1.60 11.98
C ILE A 87 -3.75 0.53 11.74
N PHE A 88 -3.82 -0.21 10.64
CA PHE A 88 -2.79 -1.19 10.25
C PHE A 88 -1.39 -0.54 10.19
N LEU A 89 -1.32 0.68 9.65
CA LEU A 89 -0.12 1.52 9.66
C LEU A 89 0.30 1.93 11.08
N ARG A 90 -0.64 2.45 11.89
CA ARG A 90 -0.37 2.89 13.27
C ARG A 90 0.16 1.76 14.16
N GLU A 91 -0.40 0.56 14.01
CA GLU A 91 -0.03 -0.62 14.79
C GLU A 91 1.26 -1.30 14.30
N GLY A 92 1.85 -0.83 13.20
CA GLY A 92 3.12 -1.33 12.69
C GLY A 92 3.03 -2.74 12.10
N CYS A 93 1.85 -3.16 11.63
CA CYS A 93 1.65 -4.51 11.07
C CYS A 93 2.62 -4.81 9.91
N TYR A 94 2.98 -3.78 9.13
CA TYR A 94 3.97 -3.84 8.04
C TYR A 94 5.38 -4.28 8.47
N LEU A 95 5.72 -4.20 9.76
CA LEU A 95 7.01 -4.67 10.29
C LEU A 95 7.10 -6.21 10.29
N CYS A 96 5.95 -6.90 10.28
CA CYS A 96 5.87 -8.36 10.34
C CYS A 96 5.22 -8.97 9.09
N HIS A 97 4.34 -8.24 8.42
CA HIS A 97 3.55 -8.71 7.30
C HIS A 97 3.87 -7.91 6.04
N SER A 98 4.08 -8.60 4.94
CA SER A 98 4.18 -7.98 3.62
C SER A 98 2.84 -8.01 2.89
N GLN A 99 2.64 -7.05 1.99
CA GLN A 99 1.57 -7.07 1.00
C GLN A 99 2.15 -6.98 -0.41
N MET A 100 3.01 -7.95 -0.77
CA MET A 100 3.60 -8.03 -2.11
C MET A 100 4.01 -9.48 -2.40
N ILE A 101 3.22 -10.17 -3.20
CA ILE A 101 3.49 -11.55 -3.62
C ILE A 101 4.42 -11.52 -4.84
N ARG A 102 5.55 -12.21 -4.74
CA ARG A 102 6.56 -12.28 -5.82
C ARG A 102 6.17 -13.31 -6.88
N PRO A 103 6.64 -13.16 -8.15
CA PRO A 103 6.27 -14.03 -9.28
C PRO A 103 7.02 -15.38 -9.25
N PHE A 104 7.01 -16.08 -8.12
CA PHE A 104 7.58 -17.41 -7.98
C PHE A 104 6.47 -18.43 -7.77
N ARG A 105 6.67 -19.65 -8.30
CA ARG A 105 5.70 -20.74 -8.14
C ARG A 105 5.37 -21.01 -6.66
N ASP A 106 6.38 -21.06 -5.80
CA ASP A 106 6.18 -21.37 -4.38
C ASP A 106 5.41 -20.27 -3.62
N GLU A 107 5.59 -19.00 -4.00
CA GLU A 107 4.74 -17.92 -3.46
C GLU A 107 3.33 -17.99 -3.99
N LYS A 108 3.17 -18.37 -5.26
CA LYS A 108 1.85 -18.55 -5.87
C LYS A 108 1.02 -19.61 -5.17
N GLU A 109 1.61 -20.77 -4.88
CA GLU A 109 0.90 -21.84 -4.18
C GLU A 109 0.54 -21.45 -2.73
N ARG A 110 1.35 -20.61 -2.08
CA ARG A 110 1.14 -20.21 -0.68
C ARG A 110 0.12 -19.08 -0.52
N TYR A 111 0.21 -18.07 -1.39
CA TYR A 111 -0.50 -16.79 -1.21
C TYR A 111 -1.45 -16.44 -2.36
N GLY A 112 -1.35 -17.11 -3.52
CA GLY A 112 -2.14 -16.80 -4.71
C GLY A 112 -1.36 -16.01 -5.76
N HIS A 113 -2.06 -15.40 -6.71
CA HIS A 113 -1.41 -14.71 -7.84
C HIS A 113 -0.36 -13.67 -7.38
N TYR A 114 0.69 -13.43 -8.16
CA TYR A 114 1.65 -12.38 -7.83
C TYR A 114 0.95 -11.01 -7.79
N SER A 115 1.47 -10.09 -6.99
CA SER A 115 0.87 -8.75 -6.87
C SER A 115 1.15 -7.94 -8.13
N LEU A 116 0.13 -7.23 -8.62
CA LEU A 116 0.23 -6.26 -9.71
C LEU A 116 0.56 -4.88 -9.14
N ALA A 117 1.29 -4.05 -9.89
CA ALA A 117 1.58 -2.67 -9.47
C ALA A 117 0.28 -1.86 -9.32
N SER A 118 -0.68 -2.12 -10.19
CA SER A 118 -2.01 -1.51 -10.19
C SER A 118 -2.79 -1.76 -8.88
N GLU A 119 -2.58 -2.89 -8.19
CA GLU A 119 -3.27 -3.18 -6.92
C GLU A 119 -2.88 -2.18 -5.80
N SER A 120 -1.72 -1.53 -5.90
CA SER A 120 -1.24 -0.54 -4.92
C SER A 120 -1.33 0.91 -5.41
N MET A 121 -2.01 1.19 -6.53
CA MET A 121 -2.05 2.53 -7.13
C MET A 121 -2.65 3.62 -6.20
N TYR A 122 -3.53 3.22 -5.26
CA TYR A 122 -4.16 4.12 -4.29
C TYR A 122 -3.54 4.02 -2.89
N ASP A 123 -2.45 3.27 -2.71
CA ASP A 123 -1.79 3.12 -1.42
C ASP A 123 -0.84 4.28 -1.13
N HIS A 124 -1.27 5.24 -0.32
CA HIS A 124 -0.43 6.32 0.17
C HIS A 124 -0.22 6.22 1.69
N PRO A 125 0.95 5.76 2.19
CA PRO A 125 2.07 5.17 1.46
C PRO A 125 1.87 3.68 1.10
N PHE A 126 2.63 3.15 0.13
CA PHE A 126 2.57 1.73 -0.25
C PHE A 126 2.77 0.78 0.96
N GLN A 127 2.12 -0.39 0.95
CA GLN A 127 2.18 -1.39 2.05
C GLN A 127 3.03 -2.63 1.71
N TRP A 128 3.88 -2.54 0.70
CA TRP A 128 4.81 -3.63 0.38
C TRP A 128 5.77 -3.82 1.55
N GLY A 129 5.82 -5.04 2.08
CA GLY A 129 6.65 -5.33 3.25
C GLY A 129 8.10 -5.56 2.88
N SER A 130 8.99 -5.25 3.82
CA SER A 130 10.43 -5.57 3.73
C SER A 130 10.81 -6.82 4.54
N LYS A 131 9.88 -7.35 5.34
CA LYS A 131 10.08 -8.51 6.22
C LYS A 131 8.82 -9.36 6.28
N ARG A 132 9.00 -10.66 6.53
CA ARG A 132 7.93 -11.64 6.79
C ARG A 132 8.22 -12.40 8.07
N THR A 133 7.85 -11.81 9.21
CA THR A 133 7.76 -12.55 10.49
C THR A 133 6.46 -13.35 10.53
N GLY A 134 5.37 -12.73 10.06
CA GLY A 134 4.12 -13.39 9.73
C GLY A 134 3.96 -13.61 8.21
N PRO A 135 2.88 -14.28 7.78
CA PRO A 135 2.61 -14.52 6.36
C PRO A 135 2.34 -13.23 5.58
N ASP A 136 2.47 -13.29 4.25
CA ASP A 136 2.02 -12.22 3.35
C ASP A 136 0.49 -12.07 3.40
N LEU A 137 0.00 -10.83 3.36
CA LEU A 137 -1.42 -10.47 3.49
C LEU A 137 -2.03 -9.93 2.19
N ALA A 138 -1.29 -9.81 1.09
CA ALA A 138 -1.78 -9.17 -0.14
C ALA A 138 -3.06 -9.80 -0.71
N ARG A 139 -3.36 -11.06 -0.34
CA ARG A 139 -4.55 -11.81 -0.78
C ARG A 139 -5.20 -12.56 0.38
N VAL A 140 -5.40 -11.89 1.51
CA VAL A 140 -6.08 -12.47 2.67
C VAL A 140 -7.60 -12.30 2.62
N GLY A 141 -8.11 -11.39 1.79
CA GLY A 141 -9.55 -11.13 1.69
C GLY A 141 -10.34 -12.39 1.31
N GLY A 142 -11.38 -12.67 2.09
CA GLY A 142 -12.23 -13.86 1.94
C GLY A 142 -11.59 -15.19 2.36
N LYS A 143 -10.32 -15.22 2.77
CA LYS A 143 -9.65 -16.46 3.22
C LYS A 143 -10.06 -16.89 4.63
N TYR A 144 -10.38 -15.92 5.49
CA TYR A 144 -10.85 -16.14 6.86
C TYR A 144 -12.11 -15.31 7.12
N SER A 145 -12.96 -15.74 8.06
CA SER A 145 -14.14 -14.96 8.44
C SER A 145 -13.77 -13.74 9.28
N ASP A 146 -14.68 -12.77 9.37
CA ASP A 146 -14.49 -11.59 10.20
C ASP A 146 -14.28 -11.97 11.68
N GLU A 147 -15.02 -12.95 12.19
CA GLU A 147 -14.87 -13.44 13.56
C GLU A 147 -13.48 -14.05 13.79
N TRP A 148 -12.95 -14.77 12.80
CA TRP A 148 -11.58 -15.29 12.87
C TRP A 148 -10.57 -14.15 12.93
N HIS A 149 -10.72 -13.12 12.09
CA HIS A 149 -9.84 -11.94 12.12
C HIS A 149 -9.88 -11.23 13.47
N MET A 150 -11.09 -10.98 14.00
CA MET A 150 -11.26 -10.29 15.27
C MET A 150 -10.70 -11.12 16.44
N GLN A 151 -10.95 -12.42 16.48
CA GLN A 151 -10.40 -13.30 17.51
C GLN A 151 -8.87 -13.43 17.39
N HIS A 152 -8.35 -13.55 16.16
CA HIS A 152 -6.91 -13.62 15.92
C HIS A 152 -6.23 -12.32 16.35
N LEU A 153 -6.75 -11.15 16.00
CA LEU A 153 -6.19 -9.86 16.44
C LEU A 153 -6.25 -9.69 17.96
N ARG A 154 -7.34 -10.11 18.61
CA ARG A 154 -7.49 -10.04 20.07
C ARG A 154 -6.47 -10.93 20.80
N ALA A 155 -6.30 -12.17 20.32
CA ALA A 155 -5.38 -13.14 20.90
C ALA A 155 -4.91 -14.16 19.85
N PRO A 156 -3.82 -13.88 19.10
CA PRO A 156 -3.36 -14.76 18.01
C PRO A 156 -3.09 -16.19 18.48
N ARG A 157 -2.52 -16.32 19.69
CA ARG A 157 -2.18 -17.61 20.31
C ARG A 157 -3.39 -18.45 20.73
N SER A 158 -4.60 -17.88 20.72
CA SER A 158 -5.83 -18.65 20.96
C SER A 158 -6.27 -19.47 19.73
N LEU A 159 -5.85 -19.06 18.54
CA LEU A 159 -6.16 -19.74 17.27
C LEU A 159 -4.93 -20.43 16.66
N VAL A 160 -3.75 -19.83 16.84
CA VAL A 160 -2.46 -20.33 16.35
C VAL A 160 -1.47 -20.31 17.52
N PRO A 161 -1.37 -21.41 18.30
CA PRO A 161 -0.60 -21.45 19.56
C PRO A 161 0.86 -20.99 19.44
N GLU A 162 1.50 -21.26 18.31
CA GLU A 162 2.88 -20.90 17.97
C GLU A 162 3.05 -19.47 17.43
N SER A 163 1.96 -18.70 17.31
CA SER A 163 2.01 -17.34 16.79
C SER A 163 2.91 -16.45 17.65
N VAL A 164 3.77 -15.68 16.99
CA VAL A 164 4.60 -14.64 17.61
C VAL A 164 3.97 -13.24 17.51
N MET A 165 2.79 -13.13 16.88
CA MET A 165 2.08 -11.87 16.69
C MET A 165 1.60 -11.31 18.05
N PRO A 166 1.74 -10.00 18.32
CA PRO A 166 1.20 -9.35 19.52
C PRO A 166 -0.33 -9.44 19.62
N ASN A 167 -0.87 -9.23 20.84
CA ASN A 167 -2.32 -9.08 21.04
C ASN A 167 -2.72 -7.62 20.80
N TYR A 168 -3.86 -7.38 20.16
CA TYR A 168 -4.43 -6.06 19.90
C TYR A 168 -5.86 -5.88 20.47
N PRO A 169 -6.11 -6.19 21.77
CA PRO A 169 -7.47 -6.17 22.34
C PRO A 169 -8.06 -4.76 22.49
N TRP A 170 -7.22 -3.71 22.48
CA TRP A 170 -7.71 -2.32 22.58
C TRP A 170 -8.55 -1.91 21.37
N LEU A 171 -8.35 -2.55 20.21
CA LEU A 171 -9.11 -2.27 19.00
C LEU A 171 -10.61 -2.54 19.16
N ASP A 172 -11.00 -3.41 20.10
CA ASP A 172 -12.41 -3.75 20.37
C ASP A 172 -13.20 -2.59 21.01
N ILE A 173 -12.52 -1.70 21.74
CA ILE A 173 -13.16 -0.63 22.51
C ILE A 173 -12.86 0.76 21.96
N ALA A 174 -11.84 0.90 21.11
CA ALA A 174 -11.53 2.14 20.44
C ALA A 174 -12.53 2.41 19.31
N LEU A 175 -13.24 3.54 19.40
CA LEU A 175 -14.19 3.98 18.39
C LEU A 175 -13.51 4.85 17.33
N LEU A 176 -14.01 4.78 16.10
CA LEU A 176 -13.53 5.62 15.00
C LEU A 176 -14.04 7.07 15.12
N ASP A 177 -13.16 8.02 14.81
CA ASP A 177 -13.54 9.43 14.62
C ASP A 177 -13.90 9.68 13.15
N GLY A 178 -15.20 9.77 12.86
CA GLY A 178 -15.71 10.01 11.52
C GLY A 178 -15.24 11.32 10.87
N HIS A 179 -15.01 12.38 11.65
CA HIS A 179 -14.45 13.63 11.13
C HIS A 179 -12.99 13.46 10.70
N MET A 180 -12.22 12.68 11.45
CA MET A 180 -10.85 12.37 11.06
C MET A 180 -10.79 11.48 9.83
N VAL A 181 -11.66 10.47 9.72
CA VAL A 181 -11.77 9.65 8.49
C VAL A 181 -12.09 10.49 7.27
N GLN A 182 -13.06 11.42 7.37
CA GLN A 182 -13.38 12.35 6.29
C GLN A 182 -12.17 13.21 5.89
N LYS A 183 -11.41 13.75 6.85
CA LYS A 183 -10.19 14.52 6.58
C LYS A 183 -9.12 13.68 5.88
N HIS A 184 -8.95 12.41 6.25
CA HIS A 184 -8.04 11.52 5.55
C HIS A 184 -8.48 11.31 4.10
N MET A 185 -9.76 11.06 3.84
CA MET A 185 -10.26 10.92 2.47
C MET A 185 -10.10 12.20 1.64
N GLN A 186 -10.28 13.38 2.26
CA GLN A 186 -9.99 14.67 1.61
C GLN A 186 -8.52 14.79 1.21
N ALA A 187 -7.59 14.41 2.11
CA ALA A 187 -6.17 14.41 1.80
C ALA A 187 -5.82 13.43 0.66
N MET A 188 -6.41 12.23 0.66
CA MET A 188 -6.26 11.27 -0.44
C MET A 188 -6.81 11.84 -1.75
N LYS A 189 -7.95 12.54 -1.73
CA LYS A 189 -8.49 13.23 -2.91
C LYS A 189 -7.49 14.27 -3.46
N THR A 190 -6.80 15.02 -2.60
CA THR A 190 -5.74 15.96 -3.02
C THR A 190 -4.54 15.25 -3.66
N LEU A 191 -4.27 14.00 -3.30
CA LEU A 191 -3.23 13.17 -3.90
C LEU A 191 -3.65 12.51 -5.24
N GLY A 192 -4.88 12.76 -5.71
CA GLY A 192 -5.38 12.26 -6.99
C GLY A 192 -6.27 11.01 -6.90
N ILE A 193 -6.60 10.53 -5.69
CA ILE A 193 -7.50 9.39 -5.52
C ILE A 193 -8.93 9.83 -5.87
N PRO A 194 -9.66 9.10 -6.73
CA PRO A 194 -10.93 9.55 -7.31
C PRO A 194 -12.13 9.42 -6.35
N TYR A 195 -12.07 10.08 -5.19
CA TYR A 195 -13.22 10.23 -4.30
C TYR A 195 -14.19 11.31 -4.80
N THR A 196 -15.47 10.97 -4.84
CA THR A 196 -16.55 11.94 -5.08
C THR A 196 -16.84 12.76 -3.83
N ASP A 197 -17.51 13.91 -3.98
CA ASP A 197 -17.91 14.71 -2.81
C ASP A 197 -18.93 13.99 -1.93
N ASP A 198 -19.71 13.08 -2.50
CA ASP A 198 -20.69 12.30 -1.76
C ASP A 198 -20.01 11.20 -0.94
N ASP A 199 -18.93 10.57 -1.44
CA ASP A 199 -18.11 9.65 -0.64
C ASP A 199 -17.55 10.38 0.60
N LEU A 200 -17.08 11.62 0.42
CA LEU A 200 -16.53 12.44 1.52
C LEU A 200 -17.61 12.82 2.54
N LYS A 201 -18.80 13.24 2.07
CA LYS A 201 -19.90 13.64 2.96
C LYS A 201 -20.47 12.44 3.73
N GLY A 202 -20.55 11.27 3.11
CA GLY A 202 -21.04 10.04 3.72
C GLY A 202 -20.06 9.39 4.71
N ALA A 203 -18.77 9.70 4.61
CA ALA A 203 -17.72 9.06 5.39
C ALA A 203 -17.95 9.05 6.92
N PRO A 204 -18.35 10.15 7.59
CA PRO A 204 -18.58 10.13 9.04
C PRO A 204 -19.71 9.18 9.44
N ALA A 205 -20.80 9.14 8.66
CA ALA A 205 -21.93 8.26 8.93
C ALA A 205 -21.57 6.78 8.70
N ALA A 206 -20.75 6.49 7.70
CA ALA A 206 -20.33 5.12 7.38
C ALA A 206 -19.50 4.45 8.50
N VAL A 207 -18.83 5.25 9.33
CA VAL A 207 -17.97 4.75 10.42
C VAL A 207 -18.55 5.03 11.82
N ASP A 208 -19.74 5.60 11.92
CA ASP A 208 -20.35 5.94 13.21
C ASP A 208 -20.59 4.69 14.06
N GLY A 209 -20.19 4.77 15.33
CA GLY A 209 -20.25 3.65 16.27
C GLY A 209 -19.37 2.43 15.92
N LYS A 210 -18.57 2.49 14.85
CA LYS A 210 -17.66 1.40 14.48
C LYS A 210 -16.39 1.45 15.32
N THR A 211 -15.88 0.27 15.62
CA THR A 211 -14.62 0.08 16.35
C THR A 211 -13.44 0.00 15.39
N GLU A 212 -12.25 0.27 15.92
CA GLU A 212 -11.00 0.06 15.18
C GLU A 212 -10.81 -1.40 14.75
N MET A 213 -11.29 -2.37 15.56
CA MET A 213 -11.28 -3.79 15.22
C MET A 213 -12.08 -4.08 13.96
N GLN A 214 -13.27 -3.48 13.84
CA GLN A 214 -14.12 -3.61 12.64
C GLN A 214 -13.46 -2.94 11.42
N ALA A 215 -12.82 -1.79 11.61
CA ALA A 215 -12.09 -1.10 10.55
C ALA A 215 -10.92 -1.95 10.00
N VAL A 216 -10.04 -2.44 10.88
CA VAL A 216 -8.90 -3.28 10.47
C VAL A 216 -9.40 -4.56 9.80
N THR A 217 -10.46 -5.17 10.31
CA THR A 217 -11.06 -6.36 9.69
C THR A 217 -11.57 -6.05 8.29
N ALA A 218 -12.30 -4.95 8.09
CA ALA A 218 -12.76 -4.51 6.76
C ALA A 218 -11.59 -4.27 5.79
N TYR A 219 -10.49 -3.65 6.26
CA TYR A 219 -9.29 -3.49 5.46
C TYR A 219 -8.67 -4.84 5.06
N LEU A 220 -8.52 -5.77 6.00
CA LEU A 220 -7.97 -7.10 5.69
C LEU A 220 -8.85 -7.86 4.69
N GLN A 221 -10.17 -7.71 4.78
CA GLN A 221 -11.11 -8.37 3.88
C GLN A 221 -11.06 -7.86 2.43
N VAL A 222 -10.61 -6.64 2.18
CA VAL A 222 -10.49 -6.11 0.81
C VAL A 222 -9.14 -6.44 0.15
N LEU A 223 -8.15 -6.91 0.91
CA LEU A 223 -6.81 -7.19 0.37
C LEU A 223 -6.83 -8.33 -0.65
N GLY A 224 -6.55 -7.97 -1.91
CA GLY A 224 -6.42 -8.90 -3.03
C GLY A 224 -7.74 -9.37 -3.64
N THR A 225 -8.88 -8.79 -3.22
CA THR A 225 -10.20 -9.10 -3.78
C THR A 225 -10.57 -8.20 -4.96
N MET A 226 -9.82 -7.13 -5.19
CA MET A 226 -10.15 -6.13 -6.20
C MET A 226 -10.02 -6.60 -7.64
N VAL A 227 -8.99 -7.37 -7.95
CA VAL A 227 -8.71 -7.81 -9.32
C VAL A 227 -9.15 -9.25 -9.50
N LYS A 228 -10.04 -9.49 -10.47
CA LYS A 228 -10.37 -10.85 -10.91
C LYS A 228 -9.26 -11.37 -11.82
N ILE A 229 -8.39 -12.21 -11.26
CA ILE A 229 -7.28 -12.81 -12.00
C ILE A 229 -7.78 -13.89 -12.94
N GLU A 230 -7.58 -13.69 -14.24
CA GLU A 230 -7.91 -14.67 -15.27
C GLU A 230 -6.82 -15.74 -15.39
N LYS A 231 -7.23 -17.01 -15.47
CA LYS A 231 -6.29 -18.13 -15.63
C LYS A 231 -5.65 -18.08 -17.03
N GLY A 232 -4.33 -17.98 -17.06
CA GLY A 232 -3.54 -18.02 -18.29
C GLY A 232 -3.28 -16.65 -18.93
N LYS A 233 -3.83 -15.57 -18.36
CA LYS A 233 -3.50 -14.21 -18.77
C LYS A 233 -2.20 -13.77 -18.12
N GLU A 234 -1.32 -13.18 -18.92
CA GLU A 234 -0.07 -12.58 -18.45
C GLU A 234 -0.25 -11.07 -18.31
N TYR A 235 -0.06 -10.57 -17.09
CA TYR A 235 -0.30 -9.17 -16.76
C TYR A 235 0.98 -8.31 -16.82
N ARG A 236 2.16 -8.90 -17.03
CA ARG A 236 3.46 -8.20 -16.96
C ARG A 236 4.14 -7.92 -18.31
N GLU A 237 3.57 -8.40 -19.42
CA GLU A 237 4.14 -8.22 -20.76
C GLU A 237 3.67 -6.94 -21.47
#